data_AF-A0A6J7HS68-F1
#
_entry.id   AF-A0A6J7HS68-F1
#
_cell.length_a   1.000
_cell.length_b   1.000
_cell.length_c   1.000
_cell.angle_alpha   90.00
_cell.angle_beta   90.00
_cell.angle_gamma   90.00
#
_symmetry.space_group_name_H-M   'P 1'
#
loop_
_entity.id
_entity.type
_entity.pdbx_description
1 polymer ?
#
loop_
_entity_poly.entity_id
_entity_poly.type
_entity_poly.pdbx_seq_one_letter_code
_entity_poly.pdbx_strand_id
1 'polypeptide(L)' 'MRPIVFAAIDCAFAQRRKMLRSAMSGWLGGSEVAVEVLTRAGIDPTLRGEVLVIEDYCAIADAITQMGIEF' A
#
# COMPACT_ATOMS: atom_id res chain seq x y z
N MET A 1 -11.09 -8.26 2.44
CA MET A 1 -11.07 -6.88 1.90
C MET A 1 -10.95 -5.81 2.99
N ARG A 2 -12.01 -5.52 3.77
CA ARG A 2 -12.02 -4.38 4.72
C ARG A 2 -10.81 -4.32 5.69
N PRO A 3 -10.36 -5.44 6.31
CA PRO A 3 -9.21 -5.38 7.23
C PRO A 3 -7.90 -4.96 6.56
N ILE A 4 -7.66 -5.44 5.33
CA ILE A 4 -6.44 -5.12 4.56
C ILE A 4 -6.44 -3.65 4.15
N VAL A 5 -7.59 -3.11 3.75
CA VAL A 5 -7.73 -1.68 3.41
C VAL A 5 -7.37 -0.81 4.61
N PHE A 6 -7.90 -1.12 5.81
CA PHE A 6 -7.55 -0.37 7.02
C PHE A 6 -6.06 -0.51 7.36
N ALA A 7 -5.48 -1.71 7.25
CA ALA A 7 -4.05 -1.90 7.48
C ALA A 7 -3.17 -1.11 6.50
N ALA A 8 -3.58 -1.00 5.23
CA ALA A 8 -2.89 -0.19 4.22
C ALA A 8 -2.96 1.31 4.57
N ILE A 9 -4.12 1.80 5.00
CA ILE A 9 -4.30 3.17 5.48
C ILE A 9 -3.42 3.41 6.72
N ASP A 10 -3.48 2.53 7.71
CA ASP A 10 -2.70 2.65 8.94
C ASP A 10 -1.20 2.71 8.63
N CYS A 11 -0.69 1.86 7.72
CA CYS A 11 0.70 1.89 7.28
C CYS A 11 1.08 3.20 6.58
N ALA A 12 0.23 3.67 5.65
CA ALA A 12 0.47 4.90 4.92
C ALA A 12 0.50 6.12 5.84
N PHE A 13 -0.41 6.18 6.83
CA PHE A 13 -0.53 7.30 7.75
C PHE A 13 0.42 7.23 8.95
N ALA A 14 0.89 6.04 9.34
CA ALA A 14 1.95 5.87 10.35
C ALA A 14 3.24 6.60 9.95
N GLN A 15 3.47 6.79 8.64
CA GLN A 15 4.63 7.51 8.11
C GLN A 15 4.21 8.57 7.08
N ARG A 16 3.24 9.42 7.44
CA ARG A 16 2.54 10.39 6.57
C ARG A 16 3.39 11.26 5.63
N ARG A 17 4.70 11.47 5.89
CA ARG A 17 5.56 12.30 5.03
C ARG A 17 6.52 11.52 4.13
N LYS A 18 6.46 10.18 4.15
CA LYS A 18 7.30 9.33 3.31
C LYS A 18 6.57 8.90 2.03
N MET A 19 7.36 8.49 1.05
CA MET A 19 6.88 7.79 -0.14
C MET A 19 6.17 6.50 0.29
N LEU A 20 5.08 6.14 -0.40
CA LEU A 20 4.29 4.94 -0.12
C LEU A 20 5.14 3.68 -0.10
N ARG A 21 6.06 3.51 -1.05
CA ARG A 21 6.99 2.36 -1.06
C ARG A 21 7.80 2.22 0.24
N SER A 22 8.11 3.34 0.89
CA SER A 22 8.87 3.35 2.15
C SER A 22 7.98 3.22 3.38
N ALA A 23 6.76 3.75 3.33
CA ALA A 23 5.79 3.59 4.39
C ALA A 23 5.31 2.13 4.51
N MET A 24 5.11 1.46 3.36
CA MET A 24 4.56 0.11 3.29
C MET A 24 5.63 -0.99 3.30
N SER A 25 6.91 -0.66 3.12
CA SER A 25 7.98 -1.68 3.03
C SER A 25 8.09 -2.55 4.28
N GLY A 26 7.83 -2.00 5.47
CA GLY A 26 7.88 -2.77 6.71
C GLY A 26 6.74 -3.78 6.83
N TRP A 27 5.56 -3.43 6.31
CA TRP A 27 4.38 -4.29 6.33
C TRP A 27 4.41 -5.36 5.24
N LEU A 28 4.89 -4.99 4.03
CA LEU A 28 4.92 -5.88 2.87
C LEU A 28 6.22 -6.71 2.76
N GLY A 29 7.09 -6.67 3.76
CA GLY A 29 8.33 -7.47 3.78
C GLY A 29 9.46 -6.94 2.87
N GLY A 30 9.34 -5.71 2.34
CA GLY A 30 10.40 -5.08 1.56
C GLY A 30 9.91 -3.93 0.66
N SER A 31 10.84 -3.05 0.27
CA SER A 31 10.51 -1.97 -0.67
C SER A 31 10.21 -2.47 -2.08
N GLU A 32 10.75 -3.62 -2.49
CA GLU A 32 10.48 -4.20 -3.82
C GLU A 32 9.05 -4.73 -3.91
N VAL A 33 8.61 -5.48 -2.89
CA VAL A 33 7.22 -5.98 -2.80
C VAL A 33 6.23 -4.81 -2.74
N ALA A 34 6.55 -3.76 -1.99
CA ALA A 34 5.72 -2.56 -1.94
C ALA A 34 5.58 -1.87 -3.31
N VAL A 35 6.67 -1.77 -4.08
CA VAL A 35 6.62 -1.21 -5.44
C VAL A 35 5.79 -2.08 -6.36
N GLU A 36 5.93 -3.40 -6.31
CA GLU A 36 5.14 -4.32 -7.14
C GLU A 36 3.64 -4.22 -6.84
N VAL A 37 3.26 -4.23 -5.56
CA VAL A 37 1.87 -4.06 -5.11
C VAL A 37 1.29 -2.73 -5.61
N LEU A 38 2.00 -1.63 -5.38
CA LEU A 38 1.54 -0.29 -5.77
C LEU A 38 1.42 -0.16 -7.29
N THR A 39 2.37 -0.71 -8.04
CA THR A 39 2.34 -0.70 -9.50
C THR A 39 1.17 -1.52 -10.04
N ARG A 40 0.87 -2.69 -9.47
CA ARG A 40 -0.31 -3.49 -9.82
C ARG A 40 -1.62 -2.79 -9.50
N ALA A 41 -1.65 -2.02 -8.42
CA ALA A 41 -2.79 -1.17 -8.06
C ALA A 41 -2.91 0.09 -8.95
N GLY A 42 -1.96 0.34 -9.86
CA GLY A 42 -1.97 1.52 -10.73
C GLY A 42 -1.51 2.81 -10.03
N ILE A 43 -0.79 2.70 -8.91
CA ILE A 43 -0.40 3.80 -8.04
C ILE A 43 1.10 4.04 -8.15
N ASP A 44 1.50 5.31 -8.29
CA ASP A 44 2.91 5.70 -8.28
C ASP A 44 3.50 5.48 -6.86
N PRO A 45 4.53 4.61 -6.72
CA PRO A 45 5.11 4.28 -5.41
C PRO A 45 5.80 5.44 -4.69
N THR A 46 6.05 6.54 -5.39
CA THR A 46 6.68 7.76 -4.86
C THR A 46 5.67 8.74 -4.26
N LEU A 47 4.38 8.54 -4.52
CA LEU A 47 3.31 9.35 -3.91
C LEU A 47 3.29 9.19 -2.39
N ARG A 48 2.65 10.15 -1.72
CA ARG A 48 2.41 10.10 -0.28
C ARG A 48 1.00 9.63 0.01
N GLY A 49 0.80 9.00 1.16
CA GLY A 49 -0.50 8.44 1.55
C GLY A 49 -1.65 9.45 1.57
N GLU A 50 -1.39 10.73 1.88
CA GLU A 50 -2.41 11.77 1.89
C GLU A 50 -2.91 12.21 0.51
N VAL A 51 -2.24 11.79 -0.56
CA VAL A 51 -2.65 12.10 -1.95
C VAL A 51 -3.71 11.11 -2.45
N LEU A 52 -3.76 9.91 -1.86
CA LEU A 52 -4.63 8.82 -2.29
C LEU A 52 -6.06 9.02 -1.77
N VAL A 53 -7.03 8.58 -2.57
CA VAL A 53 -8.43 8.45 -2.16
C VAL A 53 -8.73 7.02 -1.68
N ILE A 54 -9.92 6.79 -1.12
CA ILE A 54 -10.26 5.48 -0.54
C ILE A 54 -10.26 4.35 -1.58
N GLU A 55 -10.61 4.67 -2.83
CA GLU A 55 -10.58 3.74 -3.95
C GLU A 55 -9.17 3.24 -4.25
N ASP A 56 -8.15 4.08 -4.09
CA ASP A 56 -6.74 3.69 -4.26
C ASP A 56 -6.34 2.66 -3.21
N TYR A 57 -6.75 2.86 -1.95
CA TYR A 57 -6.49 1.89 -0.88
C TYR A 57 -7.23 0.57 -1.09
N CYS A 58 -8.42 0.60 -1.69
CA CYS A 58 -9.12 -0.61 -2.12
C CYS A 58 -8.32 -1.34 -3.22
N ALA A 59 -7.81 -0.63 -4.23
CA ALA A 59 -7.00 -1.21 -5.28
C ALA A 59 -5.69 -1.84 -4.74
N ILE A 60 -5.07 -1.21 -3.74
CA ILE A 60 -3.90 -1.78 -3.05
C ILE A 60 -4.27 -3.11 -2.35
N ALA A 61 -5.38 -3.12 -1.61
CA ALA A 61 -5.86 -4.33 -0.94
C ALA A 61 -6.20 -5.46 -1.91
N ASP A 62 -6.77 -5.13 -3.08
CA ASP A 62 -7.01 -6.07 -4.16
C ASP A 62 -5.70 -6.64 -4.71
N ALA A 63 -4.72 -5.79 -5.02
CA ALA A 63 -3.41 -6.22 -5.52
C ALA A 63 -2.69 -7.15 -4.53
N ILE A 64 -2.72 -6.81 -3.25
CA ILE A 64 -2.21 -7.65 -2.15
C ILE A 64 -2.86 -9.04 -2.15
N THR A 65 -4.19 -9.07 -2.24
CA THR A 65 -4.96 -10.32 -2.21
C THR A 65 -4.67 -11.17 -3.45
N GLN A 66 -4.54 -10.56 -4.62
CA GLN A 66 -4.20 -11.24 -5.87
C GLN A 66 -2.76 -11.80 -5.87
N MET A 67 -1.85 -11.15 -5.15
CA MET A 67 -0.47 -11.63 -4.99
C MET A 67 -0.33 -12.74 -3.95
N GLY A 68 -1.40 -13.07 -3.21
CA GLY A 68 -1.36 -14.09 -2.16
C GLY A 68 -0.46 -13.72 -0.97
N ILE A 69 -0.31 -12.42 -0.70
CA ILE A 69 0.48 -11.94 0.44
C ILE A 69 -0.37 -12.15 1.71
N GLU A 70 0.11 -12.97 2.63
CA GLU A 70 -0.50 -13.20 3.94
C GLU A 70 0.22 -12.37 5.04
N PHE A 71 -0.55 -11.94 6.05
CA PHE A 71 -0.12 -11.04 7.13
C PHE A 71 -0.32 -11.65 8.51
#